data_AF-A0AAW4PA31-F1
#
_entry.id   AF-A0AAW4PA31-F1
#
_cell.length_a   1.000
_cell.length_b   1.000
_cell.length_c   1.000
_cell.angle_alpha   90.00
_cell.angle_beta   90.00
_cell.angle_gamma   90.00
#
_symmetry.space_group_name_H-M   'P 1'
#
loop_
_entity.id
_entity.type
_entity.pdbx_description
1 polymer ?
#
loop_
_entity_poly.entity_id
_entity_poly.type
_entity_poly.pdbx_seq_one_letter_code
_entity_poly.pdbx_strand_id
1 'polypeptide(L)'
;MDDDELTTVLEDAGLSPYQAEAYVTLLGLGTASATDIAESCNVPDPRIYDVLRDLESKGYIETFQQDSLTARARNPDDVLEDLRSRSDKYLNAAESIEDRWNQPEISDHEVSIVKRFDTVLNRARELIETAEHQIQLGVNADQFYKLAPELHDALERGVTIKLCICTGPDEGIPDVADIERACTEARHRKIPSPFLVLIDRTWTCFAPHRHSVSEYGVLVNDRTHTYVFHWFFITCLWEIWDTVYTERTPETPTSYVDLRHAIRDIEPLLDEGATISATVRGYDTDTNERVDLSGTIAEVSYTGSTMGRKDPIPLAQLAGRISATLDVDGERYEVGGWGAVIEEIEATQIIVTDVQHQ
;
A
#
# COMPACT_ATOMS: atom_id res chain seq x y z
N MET A 1 38.06 20.35 7.22
CA MET A 1 38.59 19.27 8.05
C MET A 1 40.00 19.59 8.39
N ASP A 2 40.22 19.94 9.64
CA ASP A 2 41.55 20.00 10.24
C ASP A 2 41.96 18.59 10.71
N ASP A 3 43.19 18.46 11.20
CA ASP A 3 43.76 17.18 11.62
C ASP A 3 43.02 16.59 12.84
N ASP A 4 42.47 17.44 13.71
CA ASP A 4 41.68 17.04 14.88
C ASP A 4 40.32 16.44 14.45
N GLU A 5 39.64 17.08 13.50
CA GLU A 5 38.39 16.59 12.91
C GLU A 5 38.63 15.29 12.13
N LEU A 6 39.75 15.17 11.38
CA LEU A 6 40.12 13.93 10.70
C LEU A 6 40.42 12.80 11.68
N THR A 7 41.14 13.08 12.77
CA THR A 7 41.45 12.10 13.82
C THR A 7 40.17 11.55 14.43
N THR A 8 39.22 12.43 14.78
CA THR A 8 37.92 12.05 15.34
C THR A 8 37.14 11.13 14.37
N VAL A 9 37.10 11.47 13.08
CA VAL A 9 36.41 10.64 12.07
C VAL A 9 37.05 9.26 11.94
N LEU A 10 38.38 9.18 12.01
CA LEU A 10 39.09 7.90 11.95
C LEU A 10 38.89 7.05 13.22
N GLU A 11 38.73 7.68 14.39
CA GLU A 11 38.34 7.01 15.62
C GLU A 11 36.93 6.40 15.52
N ASP A 12 35.97 7.18 15.01
CA ASP A 12 34.61 6.70 14.74
C ASP A 12 34.61 5.56 13.71
N ALA A 13 35.58 5.57 12.78
CA ALA A 13 35.86 4.49 11.85
C ALA A 13 36.66 3.32 12.46
N GLY A 14 36.85 3.26 13.77
CA GLY A 14 37.40 2.09 14.48
C GLY A 14 38.93 2.03 14.54
N LEU A 15 39.63 3.13 14.30
CA LEU A 15 40.98 3.31 14.83
C LEU A 15 40.90 3.67 16.33
N SER A 16 41.90 3.27 17.10
CA SER A 16 42.05 3.82 18.46
C SER A 16 42.54 5.27 18.38
N PRO A 17 42.39 6.09 19.44
CA PRO A 17 42.86 7.46 19.44
C PRO A 17 44.34 7.60 19.04
N TYR A 18 45.19 6.71 19.58
CA TYR A 18 46.61 6.69 19.23
C TYR A 18 46.88 6.23 17.79
N GLN A 19 46.06 5.34 17.24
CA GLN A 19 46.18 4.92 15.83
C GLN A 19 45.78 6.04 14.88
N ALA A 20 44.67 6.72 15.16
CA ALA A 20 44.21 7.84 14.35
C ALA A 20 45.24 8.98 14.37
N GLU A 21 45.71 9.37 15.56
CA GLU A 21 46.70 10.43 15.72
C GLU A 21 48.03 10.09 15.02
N ALA A 22 48.60 8.90 15.26
CA ALA A 22 49.84 8.48 14.62
C ALA A 22 49.72 8.41 13.09
N TYR A 23 48.57 7.99 12.57
CA TYR A 23 48.32 7.92 11.13
C TYR A 23 48.23 9.30 10.49
N VAL A 24 47.49 10.24 11.11
CA VAL A 24 47.36 11.62 10.61
C VAL A 24 48.72 12.34 10.66
N THR A 25 49.47 12.20 11.76
CA THR A 25 50.84 12.70 11.85
C THR A 25 51.73 12.13 10.74
N LEU A 26 51.64 10.82 10.48
CA LEU A 26 52.43 10.18 9.42
C LEU A 26 52.04 10.65 8.01
N LEU A 27 50.76 10.94 7.74
CA LEU A 27 50.32 11.52 6.46
C LEU A 27 50.96 12.90 6.21
N GLY A 28 51.14 13.71 7.26
CA GLY A 28 51.84 14.99 7.18
C GLY A 28 53.36 14.86 6.98
N LEU A 29 53.98 13.88 7.64
CA LEU A 29 55.42 13.62 7.54
C LEU A 29 55.82 12.86 6.26
N GLY A 30 54.90 12.13 5.65
CA GLY A 30 55.09 11.31 4.45
C GLY A 30 55.85 10.00 4.72
N THR A 31 57.11 10.08 5.13
CA THR A 31 57.93 8.92 5.51
C THR A 31 58.81 9.31 6.69
N ALA A 32 58.67 8.61 7.82
CA ALA A 32 59.31 9.00 9.07
C ALA A 32 59.69 7.78 9.93
N SER A 33 60.71 7.93 10.77
CA SER A 33 61.07 6.89 11.74
C SER A 33 60.05 6.81 12.88
N ALA A 34 59.94 5.66 13.55
CA ALA A 34 59.05 5.50 14.70
C ALA A 34 59.32 6.54 15.80
N THR A 35 60.58 6.96 15.97
CA THR A 35 60.96 8.02 16.91
C THR A 35 60.48 9.39 16.44
N ASP A 36 60.66 9.74 15.18
CA ASP A 36 60.21 11.03 14.64
C ASP A 36 58.68 11.18 14.70
N ILE A 37 57.95 10.07 14.49
CA ILE A 37 56.50 10.02 14.62
C ILE A 37 56.10 10.25 16.08
N ALA A 38 56.73 9.56 17.03
CA ALA A 38 56.47 9.73 18.46
C ALA A 38 56.76 11.16 18.96
N GLU A 39 57.81 11.82 18.46
CA GLU A 39 58.11 13.21 18.78
C GLU A 39 57.11 14.21 18.17
N SER A 40 56.37 13.80 17.13
CA SER A 40 55.44 14.64 16.37
C SER A 40 53.95 14.38 16.68
N CYS A 41 53.65 13.48 17.62
CA CYS A 41 52.28 13.18 18.08
C CYS A 41 52.24 13.00 19.61
N ASN A 42 51.06 12.93 20.21
CA ASN A 42 50.90 12.69 21.65
C ASN A 42 50.82 11.20 22.01
N VAL A 43 51.24 10.31 21.11
CA VAL A 43 51.34 8.88 21.41
C VAL A 43 52.55 8.63 22.31
N PRO A 44 52.39 8.01 23.49
CA PRO A 44 53.53 7.75 24.38
C PRO A 44 54.62 6.92 23.70
N ASP A 45 55.91 7.28 23.86
CA ASP A 45 57.04 6.58 23.23
C ASP A 45 57.02 5.04 23.38
N PRO A 46 56.66 4.45 24.55
CA PRO A 46 56.60 3.00 24.68
C PRO A 46 55.51 2.34 23.81
N ARG A 47 54.55 3.14 23.34
CA ARG A 47 53.34 2.73 22.60
C ARG A 47 53.42 2.91 21.09
N ILE A 48 54.42 3.62 20.57
CA ILE A 48 54.44 3.95 19.13
C ILE A 48 54.65 2.69 18.28
N TYR A 49 55.47 1.76 18.76
CA TYR A 49 55.82 0.54 18.02
C TYR A 49 54.63 -0.43 17.88
N ASP A 50 53.81 -0.61 18.92
CA ASP A 50 52.56 -1.38 18.85
C ASP A 50 51.52 -0.67 17.97
N VAL A 51 51.37 0.64 18.11
CA VAL A 51 50.43 1.42 17.28
C VAL A 51 50.77 1.31 15.79
N LEU A 52 52.04 1.43 15.40
CA LEU A 52 52.48 1.27 14.01
C LEU A 52 52.25 -0.16 13.50
N ARG A 53 52.51 -1.18 14.33
CA ARG A 53 52.21 -2.58 13.95
C ARG A 53 50.73 -2.83 13.74
N ASP A 54 49.88 -2.27 14.60
CA ASP A 54 48.43 -2.40 14.47
C ASP A 54 47.94 -1.71 13.18
N LEU A 55 48.42 -0.49 12.91
CA LEU A 55 48.12 0.23 11.66
C LEU A 55 48.58 -0.54 10.42
N GLU A 56 49.76 -1.15 10.47
CA GLU A 56 50.27 -2.00 9.38
C GLU A 56 49.38 -3.24 9.19
N SER A 57 48.97 -3.89 10.28
CA SER A 57 48.07 -5.06 10.22
C SER A 57 46.69 -4.73 9.64
N LYS A 58 46.22 -3.49 9.85
CA LYS A 58 44.99 -2.95 9.27
C LYS A 58 45.18 -2.42 7.84
N GLY A 59 46.41 -2.43 7.31
CA GLY A 59 46.73 -1.98 5.95
C GLY A 59 46.83 -0.45 5.78
N TYR A 60 46.85 0.33 6.85
CA TYR A 60 46.93 1.80 6.77
C TYR A 60 48.33 2.27 6.41
N ILE A 61 49.35 1.55 6.87
CA ILE A 61 50.75 1.90 6.68
C ILE A 61 51.55 0.69 6.20
N GLU A 62 52.77 0.94 5.77
CA GLU A 62 53.80 -0.09 5.64
C GLU A 62 55.04 0.34 6.41
N THR A 63 55.67 -0.63 7.06
CA THR A 63 56.92 -0.43 7.79
C THR A 63 58.07 -1.14 7.09
N PHE A 64 59.26 -0.57 7.20
CA PHE A 64 60.48 -1.17 6.68
C PHE A 64 61.67 -0.81 7.55
N GLN A 65 62.66 -1.70 7.56
CA GLN A 65 63.87 -1.54 8.35
C GLN A 65 64.94 -0.83 7.52
N GLN A 66 65.33 0.37 7.95
CA GLN A 66 66.55 1.06 7.49
C GLN A 66 67.53 1.12 8.67
N ASP A 67 68.08 2.30 8.96
CA ASP A 67 68.87 2.57 10.17
C ASP A 67 68.00 2.46 11.45
N SER A 68 66.69 2.69 11.33
CA SER A 68 65.67 2.49 12.35
C SER A 68 64.35 2.02 11.71
N LEU A 69 63.36 1.64 12.53
CA LEU A 69 62.02 1.28 12.04
C LEU A 69 61.37 2.53 11.43
N THR A 70 61.09 2.48 10.13
CA THR A 70 60.52 3.59 9.37
C THR A 70 59.16 3.19 8.83
N ALA A 71 58.22 4.13 8.83
CA ALA A 71 56.86 3.94 8.34
C ALA A 71 56.51 4.96 7.25
N ARG A 72 55.57 4.57 6.39
CA ARG A 72 54.86 5.48 5.48
C ARG A 72 53.42 5.01 5.28
N ALA A 73 52.53 5.94 4.96
CA ALA A 73 51.15 5.57 4.59
C ALA A 73 51.15 4.72 3.32
N ARG A 74 50.29 3.69 3.28
CA ARG A 74 50.02 2.95 2.04
C ARG A 74 49.15 3.81 1.10
N ASN A 75 48.98 3.33 -0.14
CA ASN A 75 48.01 3.93 -1.05
C ASN A 75 46.64 3.99 -0.34
N PRO A 76 46.01 5.18 -0.22
CA PRO A 76 44.78 5.33 0.52
C PRO A 76 43.58 4.64 -0.12
N ASP A 77 43.68 4.12 -1.35
CA ASP A 77 42.55 3.48 -2.05
C ASP A 77 41.82 2.43 -1.18
N ASP A 78 42.55 1.53 -0.52
CA ASP A 78 41.97 0.48 0.33
C ASP A 78 41.28 1.07 1.58
N VAL A 79 41.89 2.10 2.18
CA VAL A 79 41.35 2.80 3.37
C VAL A 79 40.10 3.61 2.99
N LEU A 80 40.13 4.28 1.84
CA LEU A 80 39.01 5.04 1.31
C LEU A 80 37.83 4.13 0.95
N GLU A 81 38.09 2.93 0.45
CA GLU A 81 37.06 1.93 0.16
C GLU A 81 36.39 1.42 1.44
N ASP A 82 37.15 1.09 2.50
CA ASP A 82 36.58 0.69 3.80
C ASP A 82 35.71 1.81 4.41
N LEU A 83 36.21 3.06 4.39
CA LEU A 83 35.45 4.20 4.91
C LEU A 83 34.15 4.42 4.14
N ARG A 84 34.18 4.38 2.80
CA ARG A 84 32.97 4.52 1.96
C ARG A 84 31.96 3.40 2.22
N SER A 85 32.42 2.16 2.25
CA SER A 85 31.57 0.99 2.51
C SER A 85 30.84 1.09 3.85
N ARG A 86 31.51 1.60 4.89
CA ARG A 86 30.89 1.84 6.19
C ARG A 86 29.89 2.98 6.15
N SER A 87 30.20 4.08 5.47
CA SER A 87 29.24 5.18 5.27
C SER A 87 27.97 4.68 4.59
N ASP A 88 28.08 3.89 3.52
CA ASP A 88 26.94 3.31 2.83
C ASP A 88 26.13 2.40 3.76
N LYS A 89 26.79 1.59 4.59
CA LYS A 89 26.11 0.76 5.59
C LYS A 89 25.32 1.58 6.61
N TYR A 90 25.85 2.70 7.08
CA TYR A 90 25.15 3.58 8.01
C TYR A 90 23.95 4.28 7.35
N LEU A 91 24.10 4.73 6.10
CA LEU A 91 23.01 5.32 5.32
C LEU A 91 21.87 4.32 5.10
N ASN A 92 22.20 3.10 4.66
CA ASN A 92 21.21 2.02 4.45
C ASN A 92 20.50 1.65 5.76
N ALA A 93 21.20 1.67 6.89
CA ALA A 93 20.59 1.41 8.20
C ALA A 93 19.63 2.54 8.61
N ALA A 94 19.98 3.80 8.36
CA ALA A 94 19.11 4.94 8.63
C ALA A 94 17.83 4.89 7.79
N GLU A 95 17.94 4.58 6.49
CA GLU A 95 16.80 4.38 5.58
C GLU A 95 15.91 3.23 6.06
N SER A 96 16.49 2.08 6.40
CA SER A 96 15.75 0.93 6.94
C SER A 96 15.01 1.25 8.25
N ILE A 97 15.57 2.12 9.10
CA ILE A 97 14.91 2.56 10.34
C ILE A 97 13.73 3.47 10.01
N GLU A 98 13.90 4.40 9.06
CA GLU A 98 12.84 5.30 8.62
C GLU A 98 11.67 4.53 7.99
N ASP A 99 11.96 3.55 7.13
CA ASP A 99 10.94 2.69 6.51
C ASP A 99 10.13 1.94 7.56
N ARG A 100 10.81 1.27 8.51
CA ARG A 100 10.15 0.52 9.58
C ARG A 100 9.38 1.42 10.54
N TRP A 101 9.87 2.61 10.82
CA TRP A 101 9.15 3.58 11.65
C TRP A 101 7.87 4.07 10.97
N ASN A 102 7.90 4.21 9.64
CA ASN A 102 6.76 4.66 8.86
C ASN A 102 5.78 3.54 8.50
N GLN A 103 6.12 2.26 8.69
CA GLN A 103 5.22 1.13 8.50
C GLN A 103 4.56 0.73 9.83
N PRO A 104 3.29 1.09 10.09
CA PRO A 104 2.58 0.54 11.23
C PRO A 104 2.34 -0.96 11.00
N GLU A 105 2.81 -1.81 11.93
CA GLU A 105 2.32 -3.19 12.06
C GLU A 105 0.87 -3.12 12.54
N ILE A 106 -0.07 -3.15 11.60
CA ILE A 106 -1.50 -3.17 11.91
C ILE A 106 -1.91 -4.63 12.01
N SER A 107 -2.18 -5.08 13.23
CA SER A 107 -2.76 -6.39 13.48
C SER A 107 -4.23 -6.45 13.03
N ASP A 108 -4.78 -7.65 12.90
CA ASP A 108 -6.22 -7.81 12.63
C ASP A 108 -7.05 -7.13 13.72
N HIS A 109 -8.06 -6.36 13.32
CA HIS A 109 -8.95 -5.56 14.17
C HIS A 109 -8.35 -4.27 14.76
N GLU A 110 -7.27 -3.74 14.17
CA GLU A 110 -6.60 -2.54 14.67
C GLU A 110 -6.84 -1.31 13.77
N VAL A 111 -6.94 -0.14 14.42
CA VAL A 111 -6.98 1.18 13.80
C VAL A 111 -5.68 1.89 14.14
N SER A 112 -4.90 2.26 13.11
CA SER A 112 -3.66 3.01 13.26
C SER A 112 -3.80 4.43 12.72
N ILE A 113 -3.22 5.38 13.46
CA ILE A 113 -3.20 6.80 13.09
C ILE A 113 -1.78 7.18 12.69
N VAL A 114 -1.62 7.67 11.46
CA VAL A 114 -0.33 8.11 10.93
C VAL A 114 -0.31 9.63 10.74
N LYS A 115 0.86 10.26 10.85
CA LYS A 115 0.96 11.73 10.80
C LYS A 115 1.16 12.29 9.40
N ARG A 116 1.60 11.47 8.44
CA ARG A 116 1.97 11.91 7.09
C ARG A 116 1.07 11.26 6.06
N PHE A 117 0.62 12.04 5.08
CA PHE A 117 -0.18 11.54 3.97
C PHE A 117 0.58 10.53 3.12
N ASP A 118 1.88 10.74 2.88
CA ASP A 118 2.69 9.82 2.09
C ASP A 118 2.72 8.41 2.68
N THR A 119 2.68 8.30 4.02
CA THR A 119 2.55 7.00 4.70
C THR A 119 1.24 6.29 4.33
N VAL A 120 0.13 7.02 4.28
CA VAL A 120 -1.19 6.47 3.90
C VAL A 120 -1.19 6.04 2.44
N LEU A 121 -0.63 6.88 1.58
CA LEU A 121 -0.58 6.63 0.14
C LEU A 121 0.31 5.42 -0.18
N ASN A 122 1.49 5.32 0.43
CA ASN A 122 2.38 4.17 0.27
C ASN A 122 1.72 2.90 0.80
N ARG A 123 1.01 2.97 1.93
CA ARG A 123 0.27 1.81 2.44
C ARG A 123 -0.87 1.39 1.52
N ALA A 124 -1.60 2.34 0.94
CA ALA A 124 -2.64 2.04 -0.04
C ALA A 124 -2.05 1.34 -1.27
N ARG A 125 -0.89 1.78 -1.75
CA ARG A 125 -0.15 1.14 -2.85
C ARG A 125 0.17 -0.33 -2.54
N GLU A 126 0.83 -0.58 -1.42
CA GLU A 126 1.18 -1.96 -0.98
C GLU A 126 -0.05 -2.88 -0.91
N LEU A 127 -1.17 -2.37 -0.39
CA LEU A 127 -2.38 -3.17 -0.25
C LEU A 127 -3.08 -3.43 -1.60
N ILE A 128 -3.01 -2.50 -2.56
CA ILE A 128 -3.55 -2.67 -3.92
C ILE A 128 -2.82 -3.81 -4.64
N GLU A 129 -1.52 -3.95 -4.44
CA GLU A 129 -0.72 -5.03 -5.02
C GLU A 129 -1.23 -6.42 -4.60
N THR A 130 -1.75 -6.54 -3.37
CA THR A 130 -2.27 -7.80 -2.82
C THR A 130 -3.79 -7.97 -2.93
N ALA A 131 -4.50 -7.01 -3.54
CA ALA A 131 -5.95 -7.07 -3.66
C ALA A 131 -6.41 -8.27 -4.49
N GLU A 132 -7.46 -8.95 -4.00
CA GLU A 132 -7.98 -10.19 -4.59
C GLU A 132 -9.33 -10.02 -5.31
N HIS A 133 -10.19 -9.08 -4.86
CA HIS A 133 -11.59 -9.03 -5.29
C HIS A 133 -12.04 -7.65 -5.73
N GLN A 134 -11.89 -6.63 -4.89
CA GLN A 134 -12.36 -5.28 -5.19
C GLN A 134 -11.52 -4.18 -4.54
N ILE A 135 -11.33 -3.11 -5.30
CA ILE A 135 -10.82 -1.84 -4.81
C ILE A 135 -11.89 -0.76 -5.02
N GLN A 136 -12.17 0.04 -3.99
CA GLN A 136 -12.99 1.24 -4.08
C GLN A 136 -12.15 2.44 -3.66
N LEU A 137 -12.00 3.44 -4.52
CA LEU A 137 -11.12 4.57 -4.22
C LEU A 137 -11.72 5.92 -4.60
N GLY A 138 -11.55 6.89 -3.70
CA GLY A 138 -11.88 8.30 -3.89
C GLY A 138 -10.60 9.12 -3.84
N VAL A 139 -10.17 9.65 -4.99
CA VAL A 139 -8.87 10.30 -5.15
C VAL A 139 -8.96 11.53 -6.05
N ASN A 140 -8.02 12.46 -5.91
CA ASN A 140 -7.82 13.53 -6.90
C ASN A 140 -6.89 13.05 -8.04
N ALA A 141 -6.68 13.90 -9.06
CA ALA A 141 -5.87 13.54 -10.23
C ALA A 141 -4.41 13.19 -9.90
N ASP A 142 -3.75 13.94 -9.00
CA ASP A 142 -2.35 13.65 -8.60
C ASP A 142 -2.24 12.29 -7.89
N GLN A 143 -3.16 12.03 -6.96
CA GLN A 143 -3.24 10.76 -6.24
C GLN A 143 -3.55 9.59 -7.16
N PHE A 144 -4.41 9.79 -8.16
CA PHE A 144 -4.69 8.79 -9.19
C PHE A 144 -3.42 8.39 -9.94
N TYR A 145 -2.66 9.34 -10.49
CA TYR A 145 -1.44 9.00 -11.22
C TYR A 145 -0.38 8.30 -10.37
N LYS A 146 -0.35 8.58 -9.05
CA LYS A 146 0.56 7.91 -8.10
C LYS A 146 0.17 6.46 -7.76
N LEU A 147 -1.07 6.07 -8.04
CA LEU A 147 -1.61 4.71 -7.82
C LEU A 147 -1.91 3.98 -9.14
N ALA A 148 -1.87 4.67 -10.27
CA ALA A 148 -2.24 4.13 -11.58
C ALA A 148 -1.44 2.87 -11.98
N PRO A 149 -0.13 2.76 -11.73
CA PRO A 149 0.62 1.55 -12.04
C PRO A 149 0.05 0.32 -11.32
N GLU A 150 -0.20 0.42 -10.02
CA GLU A 150 -0.65 -0.72 -9.21
C GLU A 150 -2.13 -1.04 -9.46
N LEU A 151 -2.93 -0.03 -9.79
CA LEU A 151 -4.32 -0.21 -10.23
C LEU A 151 -4.39 -0.92 -11.59
N HIS A 152 -3.48 -0.61 -12.52
CA HIS A 152 -3.38 -1.32 -13.80
C HIS A 152 -3.10 -2.80 -13.57
N ASP A 153 -2.08 -3.11 -12.76
CA ASP A 153 -1.73 -4.49 -12.43
C ASP A 153 -2.89 -5.22 -11.72
N ALA A 154 -3.63 -4.54 -10.85
CA ALA A 154 -4.81 -5.12 -10.19
C ALA A 154 -5.95 -5.41 -11.18
N LEU A 155 -6.18 -4.51 -12.14
CA LEU A 155 -7.17 -4.71 -13.20
C LEU A 155 -6.81 -5.92 -14.07
N GLU A 156 -5.53 -6.08 -14.45
CA GLU A 156 -5.06 -7.24 -15.22
C GLU A 156 -5.24 -8.58 -14.48
N ARG A 157 -5.18 -8.56 -13.14
CA ARG A 157 -5.51 -9.72 -12.29
C ARG A 157 -7.02 -10.01 -12.19
N GLY A 158 -7.87 -9.14 -12.76
CA GLY A 158 -9.32 -9.27 -12.71
C GLY A 158 -9.97 -8.69 -11.45
N VAL A 159 -9.25 -7.85 -10.69
CA VAL A 159 -9.81 -7.15 -9.53
C VAL A 159 -10.80 -6.09 -10.02
N THR A 160 -11.99 -6.04 -9.42
CA THR A 160 -12.97 -5.01 -9.76
C THR A 160 -12.57 -3.68 -9.13
N ILE A 161 -12.41 -2.62 -9.93
CA ILE A 161 -11.96 -1.32 -9.43
C ILE A 161 -13.04 -0.25 -9.67
N LYS A 162 -13.50 0.37 -8.58
CA LYS A 162 -14.46 1.47 -8.58
C LYS A 162 -13.75 2.78 -8.23
N LEU A 163 -13.55 3.64 -9.22
CA LEU A 163 -12.77 4.88 -9.11
C LEU A 163 -13.66 6.12 -9.07
N CYS A 164 -13.69 6.84 -7.96
CA CYS A 164 -14.29 8.18 -7.88
C CYS A 164 -13.20 9.24 -7.97
N ILE A 165 -13.17 9.97 -9.09
CA ILE A 165 -12.26 11.10 -9.27
C ILE A 165 -12.90 12.35 -8.66
N CYS A 166 -12.24 12.91 -7.66
CA CYS A 166 -12.71 14.06 -6.89
C CYS A 166 -11.92 15.31 -7.29
N THR A 167 -12.58 16.29 -7.87
CA THR A 167 -11.95 17.53 -8.34
C THR A 167 -12.52 18.76 -7.64
N GLY A 168 -11.71 19.81 -7.52
CA GLY A 168 -12.18 21.16 -7.27
C GLY A 168 -13.02 21.73 -8.44
N PRO A 169 -13.66 22.90 -8.24
CA PRO A 169 -14.52 23.53 -9.26
C PRO A 169 -13.81 23.80 -10.60
N ASP A 170 -12.51 24.10 -10.55
CA ASP A 170 -11.69 24.49 -11.70
C ASP A 170 -10.65 23.42 -12.07
N GLU A 171 -10.74 22.22 -11.47
CA GLU A 171 -9.81 21.11 -11.73
C GLU A 171 -10.43 20.12 -12.73
N GLY A 172 -9.64 19.69 -13.71
CA GLY A 172 -10.02 18.66 -14.68
C GLY A 172 -9.81 17.24 -14.15
N ILE A 173 -10.41 16.27 -14.82
CA ILE A 173 -10.14 14.84 -14.61
C ILE A 173 -8.90 14.41 -15.40
N PRO A 174 -8.23 13.30 -14.99
CA PRO A 174 -7.25 12.60 -15.81
C PRO A 174 -7.76 12.25 -17.22
N ASP A 175 -6.83 11.91 -18.12
CA ASP A 175 -7.21 11.45 -19.46
C ASP A 175 -8.06 10.18 -19.35
N VAL A 176 -9.12 10.10 -20.17
CA VAL A 176 -10.03 8.94 -20.18
C VAL A 176 -9.28 7.66 -20.55
N ALA A 177 -8.27 7.74 -21.41
CA ALA A 177 -7.46 6.59 -21.78
C ALA A 177 -6.61 6.05 -20.60
N ASP A 178 -6.21 6.92 -19.67
CA ASP A 178 -5.50 6.51 -18.46
C ASP A 178 -6.50 5.91 -17.45
N ILE A 179 -7.69 6.49 -17.33
CA ILE A 179 -8.78 5.98 -16.48
C ILE A 179 -9.19 4.57 -16.91
N GLU A 180 -9.41 4.35 -18.20
CA GLU A 180 -9.80 3.05 -18.78
C GLU A 180 -8.80 1.94 -18.43
N ARG A 181 -7.51 2.25 -18.37
CA ARG A 181 -6.45 1.29 -18.04
C ARG A 181 -6.31 0.97 -16.56
N ALA A 182 -6.97 1.73 -15.70
CA ALA A 182 -6.77 1.70 -14.26
C ALA A 182 -8.04 1.35 -13.47
N CYS A 183 -9.20 1.19 -14.12
CA CYS A 183 -10.41 0.80 -13.40
C CYS A 183 -11.44 0.05 -14.25
N THR A 184 -12.42 -0.56 -13.58
CA THR A 184 -13.59 -1.18 -14.21
C THR A 184 -14.72 -0.16 -14.42
N GLU A 185 -14.89 0.76 -13.48
CA GLU A 185 -15.84 1.87 -13.56
C GLU A 185 -15.23 3.11 -12.92
N ALA A 186 -15.44 4.27 -13.54
CA ALA A 186 -15.05 5.56 -13.00
C ALA A 186 -16.22 6.54 -12.97
N ARG A 187 -16.27 7.35 -11.92
CA ARG A 187 -17.23 8.44 -11.73
C ARG A 187 -16.52 9.75 -11.41
N HIS A 188 -17.16 10.87 -11.74
CA HIS A 188 -16.61 12.21 -11.49
C HIS A 188 -17.40 12.97 -10.45
N ARG A 189 -16.73 13.29 -9.34
CA ARG A 189 -17.23 14.15 -8.28
C ARG A 189 -16.59 15.54 -8.37
N LYS A 190 -17.39 16.56 -8.68
CA LYS A 190 -16.96 17.98 -8.77
C LYS A 190 -16.86 18.68 -7.40
N ILE A 191 -16.44 17.93 -6.39
CA ILE A 191 -16.20 18.44 -5.04
C ILE A 191 -14.91 17.77 -4.54
N PRO A 192 -14.01 18.50 -3.87
CA PRO A 192 -12.87 17.88 -3.21
C PRO A 192 -13.32 16.85 -2.16
N SER A 193 -12.63 15.72 -2.09
CA SER A 193 -12.90 14.64 -1.13
C SER A 193 -11.65 14.36 -0.31
N PRO A 194 -11.79 13.84 0.92
CA PRO A 194 -10.71 13.07 1.54
C PRO A 194 -10.21 11.97 0.58
N PHE A 195 -8.94 11.60 0.75
CA PHE A 195 -8.37 10.40 0.17
C PHE A 195 -9.01 9.18 0.85
N LEU A 196 -9.51 8.26 0.05
CA LEU A 196 -10.07 7.00 0.53
C LEU A 196 -9.68 5.88 -0.41
N VAL A 197 -9.18 4.77 0.13
CA VAL A 197 -8.99 3.51 -0.58
C VAL A 197 -9.50 2.38 0.30
N LEU A 198 -10.41 1.57 -0.24
CA LEU A 198 -10.96 0.38 0.39
C LEU A 198 -10.55 -0.83 -0.44
N ILE A 199 -10.04 -1.86 0.23
CA ILE A 199 -9.52 -3.05 -0.43
C ILE A 199 -10.17 -4.27 0.20
N ASP A 200 -10.84 -5.07 -0.64
CA ASP A 200 -11.52 -6.32 -0.31
C ASP A 200 -12.46 -6.24 0.91
N ARG A 201 -12.95 -5.03 1.22
CA ARG A 201 -13.78 -4.72 2.40
C ARG A 201 -13.14 -5.09 3.74
N THR A 202 -11.83 -5.30 3.77
CA THR A 202 -11.04 -5.59 4.98
C THR A 202 -10.17 -4.41 5.37
N TRP A 203 -9.61 -3.71 4.38
CA TRP A 203 -8.72 -2.58 4.59
C TRP A 203 -9.35 -1.24 4.22
N THR A 204 -9.05 -0.23 5.02
CA THR A 204 -9.32 1.18 4.72
C THR A 204 -8.03 1.99 4.88
N CYS A 205 -7.66 2.74 3.84
CA CYS A 205 -6.71 3.84 3.92
C CYS A 205 -7.47 5.16 3.74
N PHE A 206 -7.45 6.02 4.75
CA PHE A 206 -8.19 7.28 4.74
C PHE A 206 -7.28 8.43 5.16
N ALA A 207 -7.39 9.57 4.46
CA ALA A 207 -6.82 10.83 4.92
C ALA A 207 -7.78 11.98 4.63
N PRO A 208 -7.99 12.91 5.59
CA PRO A 208 -8.75 14.13 5.36
C PRO A 208 -8.20 14.93 4.17
N HIS A 209 -9.03 15.83 3.65
CA HIS A 209 -8.61 16.73 2.57
C HIS A 209 -7.38 17.56 2.97
N ARG A 210 -6.52 17.90 2.01
CA ARG A 210 -5.29 18.71 2.18
C ARG A 210 -5.49 20.11 2.80
N HIS A 211 -6.72 20.54 3.03
CA HIS A 211 -7.04 21.81 3.70
C HIS A 211 -7.68 21.60 5.09
N SER A 212 -7.70 20.37 5.59
CA SER A 212 -8.16 20.08 6.95
C SER A 212 -7.12 20.55 7.98
N VAL A 213 -7.61 21.05 9.12
CA VAL A 213 -6.78 21.60 10.20
C VAL A 213 -5.87 20.54 10.84
N SER A 214 -6.25 19.26 10.72
CA SER A 214 -5.47 18.12 11.19
C SER A 214 -5.10 17.24 9.99
N GLU A 215 -3.83 17.26 9.60
CA GLU A 215 -3.27 16.30 8.64
C GLU A 215 -2.88 15.02 9.39
N TYR A 216 -3.73 14.01 9.30
CA TYR A 216 -3.44 12.66 9.79
C TYR A 216 -4.08 11.64 8.86
N GLY A 217 -3.49 10.46 8.79
CA GLY A 217 -4.04 9.31 8.13
C GLY A 217 -4.66 8.33 9.11
N VAL A 218 -5.66 7.60 8.65
CA VAL A 218 -6.25 6.47 9.37
C VAL A 218 -6.10 5.25 8.48
N LEU A 219 -5.49 4.22 9.05
CA LEU A 219 -5.36 2.90 8.45
C LEU A 219 -6.17 1.94 9.31
N VAL A 220 -7.05 1.17 8.69
CA VAL A 220 -7.91 0.22 9.39
C VAL A 220 -7.77 -1.14 8.73
N ASN A 221 -7.47 -2.16 9.51
CA ASN A 221 -7.58 -3.57 9.12
C ASN A 221 -8.70 -4.20 9.93
N ASP A 222 -9.93 -3.89 9.58
CA ASP A 222 -11.09 -4.43 10.27
C ASP A 222 -12.33 -4.36 9.39
N ARG A 223 -13.06 -5.46 9.40
CA ARG A 223 -14.30 -5.62 8.63
C ARG A 223 -15.41 -4.68 9.14
N THR A 224 -15.52 -4.49 10.45
CA THR A 224 -16.60 -3.69 11.06
C THR A 224 -16.42 -2.20 10.75
N HIS A 225 -15.21 -1.68 10.86
CA HIS A 225 -14.92 -0.28 10.55
C HIS A 225 -14.96 -0.01 9.04
N THR A 226 -14.47 -0.94 8.23
CA THR A 226 -14.52 -0.82 6.76
C THR A 226 -15.95 -0.73 6.24
N TYR A 227 -16.94 -1.31 6.93
CA TYR A 227 -18.36 -1.13 6.62
C TYR A 227 -18.79 0.35 6.62
N VAL A 228 -18.31 1.16 7.58
CA VAL A 228 -18.64 2.59 7.67
C VAL A 228 -18.08 3.35 6.48
N PHE A 229 -16.82 3.10 6.13
CA PHE A 229 -16.18 3.75 4.99
C PHE A 229 -16.75 3.30 3.65
N HIS A 230 -17.17 2.04 3.54
CA HIS A 230 -17.89 1.56 2.37
C HIS A 230 -19.20 2.32 2.17
N TRP A 231 -19.99 2.53 3.23
CA TRP A 231 -21.21 3.34 3.13
C TRP A 231 -20.92 4.78 2.76
N PHE A 232 -19.86 5.37 3.30
CA PHE A 232 -19.40 6.69 2.87
C PHE A 232 -19.04 6.70 1.38
N PHE A 233 -18.28 5.73 0.89
CA PHE A 233 -17.93 5.62 -0.52
C PHE A 233 -19.19 5.54 -1.39
N ILE A 234 -20.11 4.61 -1.10
CA ILE A 234 -21.34 4.42 -1.87
C ILE A 234 -22.20 5.68 -1.87
N THR A 235 -22.48 6.25 -0.70
CA THR A 235 -23.43 7.36 -0.57
C THR A 235 -22.86 8.71 -1.01
N CYS A 236 -21.58 8.98 -0.76
CA CYS A 236 -20.98 10.30 -0.97
C CYS A 236 -20.10 10.39 -2.22
N LEU A 237 -19.50 9.28 -2.64
CA LEU A 237 -18.52 9.25 -3.74
C LEU A 237 -19.02 8.51 -4.97
N TRP A 238 -19.96 7.57 -4.83
CA TRP A 238 -20.38 6.73 -5.95
C TRP A 238 -21.75 7.12 -6.52
N GLU A 239 -22.81 6.91 -5.75
CA GLU A 239 -24.17 6.77 -6.28
C GLU A 239 -24.74 8.00 -6.98
N ILE A 240 -24.40 9.18 -6.49
CA ILE A 240 -24.99 10.44 -6.95
C ILE A 240 -24.21 11.12 -8.09
N TRP A 241 -23.10 10.52 -8.51
CA TRP A 241 -22.16 11.13 -9.46
C TRP A 241 -22.20 10.45 -10.82
N ASP A 242 -21.96 11.24 -11.86
CA ASP A 242 -22.02 10.78 -13.25
C ASP A 242 -20.89 9.80 -13.57
N THR A 243 -21.21 8.76 -14.34
CA THR A 243 -20.25 7.80 -14.89
C THR A 243 -19.40 8.46 -15.98
N VAL A 244 -18.08 8.37 -15.82
CA VAL A 244 -17.07 8.82 -16.80
C VAL A 244 -16.67 7.68 -17.71
N TYR A 245 -16.52 6.48 -17.14
CA TYR A 245 -16.10 5.28 -17.83
C TYR A 245 -16.74 4.06 -17.16
N THR A 246 -17.10 3.07 -17.96
CA THR A 246 -17.55 1.76 -17.48
C THR A 246 -17.18 0.71 -18.51
N GLU A 247 -16.52 -0.35 -18.07
CA GLU A 247 -16.33 -1.57 -18.87
C GLU A 247 -17.63 -2.39 -18.94
N ARG A 248 -18.54 -2.19 -17.97
CA ARG A 248 -19.79 -2.94 -17.86
C ARG A 248 -20.78 -2.55 -18.95
N THR A 249 -21.34 -3.56 -19.58
CA THR A 249 -22.62 -3.49 -20.27
C THR A 249 -23.62 -4.43 -19.56
N PRO A 250 -24.94 -4.18 -19.63
CA PRO A 250 -25.95 -5.08 -19.05
C PRO A 250 -25.87 -6.52 -19.56
N GLU A 251 -25.21 -6.74 -20.70
CA GLU A 251 -25.14 -8.00 -21.44
C GLU A 251 -23.81 -8.75 -21.23
N THR A 252 -22.83 -8.13 -20.58
CA THR A 252 -21.52 -8.76 -20.32
C THR A 252 -21.50 -9.48 -18.97
N PRO A 253 -20.87 -10.67 -18.88
CA PRO A 253 -20.62 -11.33 -17.60
C PRO A 253 -19.98 -10.37 -16.60
N THR A 254 -20.63 -10.15 -15.47
CA THR A 254 -20.25 -9.09 -14.52
C THR A 254 -20.06 -9.67 -13.13
N SER A 255 -18.93 -9.33 -12.50
CA SER A 255 -18.66 -9.67 -11.11
C SER A 255 -19.10 -8.56 -10.15
N TYR A 256 -19.69 -8.96 -9.05
CA TYR A 256 -20.15 -8.13 -7.96
C TYR A 256 -19.59 -8.68 -6.65
N VAL A 257 -19.15 -7.80 -5.76
CA VAL A 257 -18.77 -8.16 -4.38
C VAL A 257 -19.74 -7.58 -3.35
N ASP A 258 -20.77 -6.88 -3.82
CA ASP A 258 -21.86 -6.37 -3.00
C ASP A 258 -23.18 -6.73 -3.67
N LEU A 259 -23.93 -7.58 -2.98
CA LEU A 259 -25.23 -8.06 -3.43
C LEU A 259 -26.18 -6.90 -3.76
N ARG A 260 -26.10 -5.75 -3.06
CA ARG A 260 -26.96 -4.59 -3.35
C ARG A 260 -26.76 -4.05 -4.76
N HIS A 261 -25.51 -3.99 -5.19
CA HIS A 261 -25.20 -3.53 -6.54
C HIS A 261 -25.63 -4.56 -7.58
N ALA A 262 -25.40 -5.85 -7.32
CA ALA A 262 -25.88 -6.92 -8.19
C ALA A 262 -27.39 -6.80 -8.38
N ILE A 263 -28.13 -6.66 -7.29
CA ILE A 263 -29.60 -6.56 -7.30
C ILE A 263 -30.10 -5.38 -8.11
N ARG A 264 -29.47 -4.21 -7.99
CA ARG A 264 -29.87 -3.03 -8.78
C ARG A 264 -29.70 -3.20 -10.28
N ASP A 265 -28.70 -3.97 -10.70
CA ASP A 265 -28.44 -4.22 -12.11
C ASP A 265 -29.33 -5.36 -12.65
N ILE A 266 -29.57 -6.40 -11.84
CA ILE A 266 -30.32 -7.59 -12.26
C ILE A 266 -31.84 -7.44 -12.12
N GLU A 267 -32.36 -6.67 -11.15
CA GLU A 267 -33.80 -6.55 -10.90
C GLU A 267 -34.55 -6.02 -12.14
N PRO A 268 -34.10 -4.96 -12.84
CA PRO A 268 -34.76 -4.50 -14.06
C PRO A 268 -34.82 -5.59 -15.15
N LEU A 269 -33.75 -6.39 -15.28
CA LEU A 269 -33.67 -7.46 -16.27
C LEU A 269 -34.63 -8.61 -15.92
N LEU A 270 -34.75 -8.97 -14.64
CA LEU A 270 -35.72 -9.95 -14.16
C LEU A 270 -37.16 -9.47 -14.39
N ASP A 271 -37.44 -8.19 -14.15
CA ASP A 271 -38.75 -7.58 -14.41
C ASP A 271 -39.12 -7.57 -15.90
N GLU A 272 -38.12 -7.52 -16.78
CA GLU A 272 -38.26 -7.67 -18.24
C GLU A 272 -38.37 -9.14 -18.69
N GLY A 273 -38.27 -10.10 -17.76
CA GLY A 273 -38.41 -11.53 -18.01
C GLY A 273 -37.12 -12.23 -18.45
N ALA A 274 -35.95 -11.60 -18.25
CA ALA A 274 -34.66 -12.22 -18.53
C ALA A 274 -34.37 -13.37 -17.56
N THR A 275 -33.67 -14.39 -18.04
CA THR A 275 -33.10 -15.48 -17.24
C THR A 275 -31.64 -15.16 -16.97
N ILE A 276 -31.25 -15.09 -15.69
CA ILE A 276 -29.92 -14.65 -15.27
C ILE A 276 -29.18 -15.82 -14.61
N SER A 277 -28.15 -16.32 -15.28
CA SER A 277 -27.25 -17.32 -14.70
C SER A 277 -26.17 -16.64 -13.88
N ALA A 278 -25.90 -17.17 -12.69
CA ALA A 278 -24.89 -16.63 -11.79
C ALA A 278 -24.16 -17.70 -10.99
N THR A 279 -22.92 -17.41 -10.66
CA THR A 279 -22.10 -18.15 -9.69
C THR A 279 -21.94 -17.31 -8.43
N VAL A 280 -22.34 -17.84 -7.29
CA VAL A 280 -22.21 -17.24 -5.97
C VAL A 280 -21.12 -17.96 -5.20
N ARG A 281 -20.10 -17.20 -4.79
CA ARG A 281 -19.05 -17.65 -3.90
C ARG A 281 -19.19 -16.96 -2.55
N GLY A 282 -18.98 -17.73 -1.50
CA GLY A 282 -19.23 -17.23 -0.16
C GLY A 282 -19.04 -18.28 0.91
N TYR A 283 -19.82 -18.14 1.98
CA TYR A 283 -19.82 -19.03 3.11
C TYR A 283 -21.25 -19.43 3.46
N ASP A 284 -21.44 -20.69 3.83
CA ASP A 284 -22.67 -21.14 4.49
C ASP A 284 -22.75 -20.50 5.88
N THR A 285 -23.85 -19.86 6.22
CA THR A 285 -23.96 -19.04 7.44
C THR A 285 -24.06 -19.84 8.73
N ASP A 286 -24.49 -21.10 8.66
CA ASP A 286 -24.59 -22.00 9.82
C ASP A 286 -23.26 -22.71 10.12
N THR A 287 -22.58 -23.18 9.07
CA THR A 287 -21.36 -24.00 9.18
C THR A 287 -20.08 -23.20 8.99
N ASN A 288 -20.16 -22.02 8.37
CA ASN A 288 -19.03 -21.18 7.97
C ASN A 288 -18.08 -21.88 6.97
N GLU A 289 -18.56 -22.91 6.27
CA GLU A 289 -17.82 -23.59 5.21
C GLU A 289 -17.91 -22.79 3.91
N ARG A 290 -16.82 -22.81 3.12
CA ARG A 290 -16.77 -22.09 1.84
C ARG A 290 -17.66 -22.80 0.82
N VAL A 291 -18.52 -22.03 0.15
CA VAL A 291 -19.41 -22.50 -0.91
C VAL A 291 -19.11 -21.83 -2.25
N ASP A 292 -19.32 -22.57 -3.33
CA ASP A 292 -19.28 -22.11 -4.72
C ASP A 292 -20.48 -22.73 -5.44
N LEU A 293 -21.56 -21.96 -5.57
CA LEU A 293 -22.86 -22.39 -6.10
C LEU A 293 -23.12 -21.73 -7.44
N SER A 294 -23.49 -22.50 -8.46
CA SER A 294 -23.83 -21.97 -9.79
C SER A 294 -25.26 -22.34 -10.14
N GLY A 295 -26.06 -21.36 -10.54
CA GLY A 295 -27.48 -21.53 -10.77
C GLY A 295 -28.11 -20.34 -11.47
N THR A 296 -29.43 -20.23 -11.37
CA THR A 296 -30.20 -19.11 -11.94
C THR A 296 -30.74 -18.24 -10.81
N ILE A 297 -30.62 -16.92 -10.93
CA ILE A 297 -31.26 -16.00 -9.99
C ILE A 297 -32.77 -16.04 -10.23
N ALA A 298 -33.51 -16.63 -9.30
CA ALA A 298 -34.94 -16.83 -9.42
C ALA A 298 -35.73 -15.60 -8.96
N GLU A 299 -35.35 -15.02 -7.82
CA GLU A 299 -36.10 -13.97 -7.14
C GLU A 299 -35.16 -13.05 -6.37
N VAL A 300 -35.64 -11.83 -6.09
CA VAL A 300 -34.92 -10.83 -5.30
C VAL A 300 -35.83 -10.26 -4.23
N SER A 301 -35.32 -10.09 -3.01
CA SER A 301 -36.10 -9.67 -1.84
C SER A 301 -35.37 -8.58 -1.06
N TYR A 302 -36.10 -7.55 -0.62
CA TYR A 302 -35.57 -6.49 0.23
C TYR A 302 -36.64 -5.83 1.09
N THR A 303 -36.18 -5.17 2.15
CA THR A 303 -37.07 -4.51 3.13
C THR A 303 -37.88 -3.40 2.46
N GLY A 304 -39.21 -3.52 2.50
CA GLY A 304 -40.12 -2.52 1.94
C GLY A 304 -40.37 -2.67 0.43
N SER A 305 -40.05 -3.81 -0.18
CA SER A 305 -40.43 -4.07 -1.57
C SER A 305 -41.95 -4.15 -1.72
N THR A 306 -42.47 -3.48 -2.75
CA THR A 306 -43.80 -3.72 -3.31
C THR A 306 -43.52 -3.99 -4.78
N MET A 307 -43.85 -5.20 -5.28
CA MET A 307 -43.56 -5.61 -6.66
C MET A 307 -44.01 -4.56 -7.69
N GLY A 308 -43.17 -4.31 -8.72
CA GLY A 308 -43.55 -3.58 -9.94
C GLY A 308 -43.04 -2.14 -10.08
N ARG A 309 -41.81 -1.82 -9.66
CA ARG A 309 -41.20 -0.50 -9.95
C ARG A 309 -40.46 -0.56 -11.28
N LYS A 310 -40.58 0.50 -12.10
CA LYS A 310 -39.80 0.68 -13.33
C LYS A 310 -38.50 1.46 -13.13
N ASP A 311 -38.34 2.09 -11.96
CA ASP A 311 -37.17 2.89 -11.61
C ASP A 311 -36.23 2.09 -10.70
N PRO A 312 -34.90 2.31 -10.76
CA PRO A 312 -33.93 1.67 -9.88
C PRO A 312 -34.26 1.85 -8.39
N ILE A 313 -33.97 0.84 -7.57
CA ILE A 313 -34.22 0.84 -6.13
C ILE A 313 -33.60 2.08 -5.46
N PRO A 314 -34.37 2.87 -4.68
CA PRO A 314 -33.81 3.97 -3.89
C PRO A 314 -32.80 3.46 -2.86
N LEU A 315 -31.65 4.13 -2.75
CA LEU A 315 -30.55 3.75 -1.85
C LEU A 315 -30.98 3.53 -0.39
N ALA A 316 -31.97 4.28 0.09
CA ALA A 316 -32.49 4.13 1.46
C ALA A 316 -33.16 2.77 1.73
N GLN A 317 -33.71 2.11 0.71
CA GLN A 317 -34.27 0.76 0.86
C GLN A 317 -33.19 -0.32 0.91
N LEU A 318 -32.03 -0.06 0.31
CA LEU A 318 -30.87 -0.94 0.36
C LEU A 318 -30.17 -0.95 1.72
N ALA A 319 -30.50 -0.01 2.62
CA ALA A 319 -30.04 -0.04 4.00
C ALA A 319 -30.74 -1.13 4.86
N GLY A 320 -31.84 -1.71 4.38
CA GLY A 320 -32.53 -2.82 5.03
C GLY A 320 -31.96 -4.20 4.67
N ARG A 321 -32.65 -5.26 5.11
CA ARG A 321 -32.39 -6.64 4.66
C ARG A 321 -32.51 -6.71 3.14
N ILE A 322 -31.58 -7.41 2.51
CA ILE A 322 -31.55 -7.67 1.08
C ILE A 322 -31.02 -9.08 0.81
N SER A 323 -31.74 -9.84 -0.02
CA SER A 323 -31.39 -11.20 -0.41
C SER A 323 -31.77 -11.47 -1.87
N ALA A 324 -31.10 -12.45 -2.46
CA ALA A 324 -31.46 -13.04 -3.75
C ALA A 324 -31.65 -14.55 -3.58
N THR A 325 -32.55 -15.14 -4.34
CA THR A 325 -32.76 -16.60 -4.35
C THR A 325 -32.04 -17.19 -5.55
N LEU A 326 -31.05 -18.05 -5.30
CA LEU A 326 -30.34 -18.80 -6.33
C LEU A 326 -30.96 -20.20 -6.44
N ASP A 327 -31.46 -20.55 -7.63
CA ASP A 327 -31.94 -21.90 -7.95
C ASP A 327 -30.81 -22.72 -8.59
N VAL A 328 -30.40 -23.79 -7.91
CA VAL A 328 -29.34 -24.72 -8.32
C VAL A 328 -29.98 -26.08 -8.53
N ASP A 329 -30.22 -26.44 -9.78
CA ASP A 329 -30.83 -27.73 -10.18
C ASP A 329 -32.16 -28.05 -9.47
N GLY A 330 -32.96 -27.03 -9.13
CA GLY A 330 -34.26 -27.17 -8.46
C GLY A 330 -34.23 -27.00 -6.94
N GLU A 331 -33.04 -26.92 -6.33
CA GLU A 331 -32.86 -26.53 -4.93
C GLU A 331 -32.65 -25.01 -4.84
N ARG A 332 -33.34 -24.36 -3.89
CA ARG A 332 -33.32 -22.89 -3.74
C ARG A 332 -32.50 -22.49 -2.53
N TYR A 333 -31.52 -21.63 -2.74
CA TYR A 333 -30.66 -21.07 -1.70
C TYR A 333 -30.95 -19.57 -1.52
N GLU A 334 -31.18 -19.14 -0.28
CA GLU A 334 -31.24 -17.71 0.03
C GLU A 334 -29.82 -17.16 0.17
N VAL A 335 -29.48 -16.17 -0.65
CA VAL A 335 -28.17 -15.54 -0.73
C VAL A 335 -28.26 -14.12 -0.19
N GLY A 336 -27.54 -13.87 0.90
CA GLY A 336 -27.37 -12.55 1.49
C GLY A 336 -26.07 -11.89 1.03
N GLY A 337 -25.98 -10.58 1.25
CA GLY A 337 -24.73 -9.85 1.04
C GLY A 337 -23.77 -10.07 2.20
N TRP A 338 -22.61 -9.41 2.13
CA TRP A 338 -21.64 -9.41 3.22
C TRP A 338 -22.26 -9.09 4.59
N GLY A 339 -21.96 -9.91 5.61
CA GLY A 339 -22.55 -9.85 6.94
C GLY A 339 -23.95 -10.48 7.05
N ALA A 340 -24.35 -11.32 6.09
CA ALA A 340 -25.59 -12.09 6.15
C ALA A 340 -25.62 -12.99 7.39
N VAL A 341 -26.76 -12.99 8.08
CA VAL A 341 -27.01 -13.82 9.27
C VAL A 341 -28.37 -14.50 9.23
N ILE A 342 -29.20 -14.17 8.23
CA ILE A 342 -30.56 -14.70 8.09
C ILE A 342 -30.61 -15.64 6.88
N GLU A 343 -29.93 -15.26 5.80
CA GLU A 343 -29.80 -16.03 4.58
C GLU A 343 -28.87 -17.23 4.78
N GLU A 344 -29.06 -18.30 4.01
CA GLU A 344 -28.26 -19.52 4.10
C GLU A 344 -26.82 -19.28 3.65
N ILE A 345 -26.62 -18.39 2.66
CA ILE A 345 -25.31 -18.08 2.08
C ILE A 345 -24.95 -16.61 2.29
N GLU A 346 -23.79 -16.34 2.88
CA GLU A 346 -23.13 -15.03 2.84
C GLU A 346 -22.28 -14.93 1.57
N ALA A 347 -22.75 -14.16 0.57
CA ALA A 347 -21.99 -13.96 -0.66
C ALA A 347 -20.82 -12.98 -0.45
N THR A 348 -19.62 -13.43 -0.80
CA THR A 348 -18.44 -12.57 -0.96
C THR A 348 -18.23 -12.14 -2.40
N GLN A 349 -18.71 -12.95 -3.35
CA GLN A 349 -18.68 -12.65 -4.78
C GLN A 349 -19.89 -13.25 -5.49
N ILE A 350 -20.49 -12.49 -6.40
CA ILE A 350 -21.59 -12.90 -7.27
C ILE A 350 -21.14 -12.60 -8.69
N ILE A 351 -21.08 -13.62 -9.54
CA ILE A 351 -20.63 -13.52 -10.92
C ILE A 351 -21.84 -13.81 -11.79
N VAL A 352 -22.40 -12.80 -12.44
CA VAL A 352 -23.40 -13.01 -13.49
C VAL A 352 -22.66 -13.58 -14.69
N THR A 353 -23.00 -14.79 -15.10
CA THR A 353 -22.30 -15.53 -16.17
C THR A 353 -23.01 -15.46 -17.51
N ASP A 354 -24.34 -15.29 -17.51
CA ASP A 354 -25.15 -15.17 -18.71
C ASP A 354 -26.47 -14.45 -18.42
N VAL A 355 -26.97 -13.69 -19.39
CA VAL A 355 -28.28 -13.01 -19.35
C VAL A 355 -29.02 -13.31 -20.65
N GLN A 356 -30.13 -14.05 -20.55
CA GLN A 356 -30.94 -14.43 -21.70
C GLN A 356 -32.31 -13.76 -21.65
N HIS A 357 -32.62 -12.93 -22.64
CA HIS A 357 -33.96 -12.38 -22.82
C HIS A 357 -34.87 -13.38 -23.54
N GLN A 358 -36.15 -13.45 -23.14
CA GLN A 358 -37.16 -14.30 -23.80
C GLN A 358 -37.56 -13.82 -25.18
#